data_AF-A0AAJ6A3J9-F1
#
_entry.id   AF-A0AAJ6A3J9-F1
#
_cell.length_a   1.000
_cell.length_b   1.000
_cell.length_c   1.000
_cell.angle_alpha   90.00
_cell.angle_beta   90.00
_cell.angle_gamma   90.00
#
_symmetry.space_group_name_H-M   'P 1'
#
loop_
_entity.id
_entity.type
_entity.pdbx_description
1 polymer ?
#
loop_
_entity_poly.entity_id
_entity_poly.type
_entity_poly.pdbx_seq_one_letter_code
_entity_poly.pdbx_strand_id
1 'polypeptide(L)'
;MHARSEVMTTAWTLYRRDTRLRRPSTAAARRQWFARALSTAWTWARQQATDATKTEDQSRAERIANLRLELLRIDARPFGMSIARDRAMLMEEIHHLSTTSLVSVAQMAA
;
A
#
# COMPACT_ATOMS: atom_id res chain seq x y z
N MET A 1 18.48 1.40 6.35
CA MET A 1 17.98 2.52 7.20
C MET A 1 17.80 3.73 6.29
N HIS A 2 16.60 4.30 6.20
CA HIS A 2 16.41 5.55 5.46
C HIS A 2 17.18 6.69 6.12
N ALA A 3 17.82 7.52 5.31
CA ALA A 3 18.52 8.69 5.82
C ALA A 3 17.50 9.65 6.44
N ARG A 4 17.80 10.21 7.62
CA ARG A 4 16.91 11.17 8.31
C ARG A 4 16.54 12.36 7.40
N SER A 5 17.43 12.73 6.47
CA SER A 5 17.22 13.76 5.45
C SER A 5 16.12 13.43 4.44
N GLU A 6 15.96 12.16 4.03
CA GLU A 6 14.91 11.73 3.09
C GLU A 6 13.53 11.81 3.74
N VAL A 7 13.42 11.36 4.99
CA VAL A 7 12.19 11.45 5.77
C VAL A 7 11.79 12.91 5.94
N MET A 8 12.73 13.80 6.25
CA MET A 8 12.47 15.23 6.38
C MET A 8 12.04 15.88 5.06
N THR A 9 12.66 15.49 3.94
CA THR A 9 12.29 15.97 2.61
C THR A 9 10.86 15.56 2.25
N THR A 10 10.51 14.31 2.55
CA THR A 10 9.17 13.77 2.31
C THR A 10 8.14 14.48 3.20
N ALA A 11 8.44 14.63 4.49
CA ALA A 11 7.58 15.35 5.43
C ALA A 11 7.33 16.80 5.00
N TRP A 12 8.36 17.51 4.54
CA TRP A 12 8.24 18.88 4.04
C TRP A 12 7.39 18.96 2.77
N THR A 13 7.52 17.97 1.89
CA THR A 13 6.72 17.89 0.66
C THR A 13 5.25 17.64 0.96
N LEU A 14 4.94 16.72 1.87
CA LEU A 14 3.58 16.45 2.36
C LEU A 14 2.98 17.69 3.02
N TYR A 15 3.72 18.31 3.95
CA TYR A 15 3.28 19.52 4.62
C TYR A 15 2.94 20.65 3.63
N ARG A 16 3.79 20.89 2.63
CA ARG A 16 3.52 21.91 1.60
C ARG A 16 2.32 21.56 0.75
N ARG A 17 2.15 20.29 0.37
CA ARG A 17 0.98 19.81 -0.38
C ARG A 17 -0.32 20.08 0.38
N ASP A 18 -0.37 19.69 1.64
CA ASP A 18 -1.59 19.75 2.44
C ASP A 18 -1.95 21.19 2.86
N THR A 19 -0.94 22.03 3.08
CA THR A 19 -1.14 23.43 3.49
C THR A 19 -1.21 24.42 2.31
N ARG A 20 -1.08 23.94 1.05
CA ARG A 20 -1.11 24.79 -0.15
C ARG A 20 -2.38 25.62 -0.27
N LEU A 21 -3.54 25.03 0.04
CA LEU A 21 -4.85 25.67 -0.09
C LEU A 21 -5.38 26.24 1.24
N ARG A 22 -4.90 25.73 2.37
CA ARG A 22 -5.29 26.19 3.71
C ARG A 22 -4.07 26.27 4.61
N ARG A 23 -3.38 27.39 4.56
CA ARG A 23 -2.20 27.61 5.41
C ARG A 23 -2.66 27.98 6.84
N PRO A 24 -2.21 27.26 7.87
CA PRO A 24 -2.55 27.62 9.23
C PRO A 24 -1.94 28.98 9.63
N SER A 25 -2.77 29.88 10.17
CA SER A 25 -2.38 31.23 10.58
C SER A 25 -1.48 31.24 11.83
N THR A 26 -1.71 30.31 12.77
CA THR A 26 -0.96 30.23 14.02
C THR A 26 0.28 29.34 13.93
N ALA A 27 1.33 29.68 14.69
CA ALA A 27 2.55 28.88 14.75
C ALA A 27 2.30 27.48 15.33
N ALA A 28 1.42 27.37 16.34
CA ALA A 28 1.04 26.10 16.94
C ALA A 28 0.37 25.16 15.91
N ALA A 29 -0.57 25.68 15.12
CA ALA A 29 -1.22 24.88 14.09
C ALA A 29 -0.23 24.44 13.00
N ARG A 30 0.69 25.31 12.56
CA ARG A 30 1.75 24.92 11.61
C ARG A 30 2.60 23.76 12.14
N ARG A 31 2.99 23.80 13.42
CA ARG A 31 3.74 22.71 14.07
C ARG A 31 2.94 21.41 14.10
N GLN A 32 1.65 21.47 14.41
CA GLN A 32 0.79 20.28 14.44
C GLN A 32 0.65 19.64 13.04
N TRP A 33 0.44 20.46 12.01
CA TRP A 33 0.39 19.98 10.63
C TRP A 33 1.72 19.37 10.18
N PHE A 34 2.84 20.01 10.51
CA PHE A 34 4.15 19.47 10.20
C PHE A 34 4.43 18.17 10.96
N ALA A 35 4.03 18.06 12.23
CA ALA A 35 4.16 16.83 13.01
C ALA A 35 3.39 15.67 12.37
N ARG A 36 2.16 15.91 11.89
CA ARG A 36 1.38 14.91 11.14
C ARG A 36 2.11 14.47 9.87
N ALA A 37 2.58 15.42 9.08
CA ALA A 37 3.33 15.12 7.85
C ALA A 37 4.61 14.32 8.14
N LEU A 38 5.29 14.62 9.24
CA LEU A 38 6.48 13.88 9.69
C LEU A 38 6.14 12.45 10.12
N SER A 39 5.07 12.26 10.90
CA SER A 39 4.60 10.93 11.27
C SER A 39 4.24 10.09 10.05
N THR A 40 3.52 10.66 9.08
CA THR A 40 3.19 9.96 7.82
C THR A 40 4.44 9.60 7.02
N ALA A 41 5.39 10.53 6.87
CA ALA A 41 6.65 10.27 6.18
C ALA A 41 7.47 9.15 6.86
N TRP A 42 7.48 9.12 8.20
CA TRP A 42 8.14 8.04 8.94
C TRP A 42 7.46 6.69 8.73
N THR A 43 6.13 6.62 8.75
CA THR A 43 5.39 5.39 8.46
C THR A 43 5.68 4.88 7.06
N TRP A 44 5.72 5.77 6.05
CA TRP A 44 6.05 5.40 4.68
C TRP A 44 7.48 4.89 4.55
N ALA A 45 8.45 5.56 5.17
CA ALA A 45 9.85 5.10 5.17
C ALA A 45 9.99 3.73 5.87
N ARG A 46 9.26 3.50 6.96
CA ARG A 46 9.25 2.20 7.62
C ARG A 46 8.63 1.13 6.72
N GLN A 47 7.53 1.44 6.06
CA GLN A 47 6.87 0.54 5.13
C GLN A 47 7.78 0.19 3.96
N GLN A 48 8.47 1.17 3.37
CA GLN A 48 9.46 0.93 2.31
C GLN A 48 10.62 0.06 2.78
N ALA A 49 11.13 0.27 3.99
CA ALA A 49 12.16 -0.59 4.56
C ALA A 49 11.65 -2.04 4.76
N THR A 50 10.40 -2.20 5.20
CA THR A 50 9.77 -3.51 5.32
C THR A 50 9.57 -4.16 3.95
N ASP A 51 9.07 -3.41 2.97
CA ASP A 51 8.84 -3.89 1.60
C ASP A 51 10.15 -4.27 0.89
N ALA A 52 11.24 -3.52 1.14
CA ALA A 52 12.57 -3.85 0.62
C ALA A 52 13.13 -5.15 1.18
N THR A 53 12.66 -5.58 2.36
CA THR A 53 13.05 -6.86 2.97
C THR A 53 12.10 -8.01 2.64
N LYS A 54 10.96 -7.74 2.00
CA LYS A 54 10.02 -8.79 1.60
C LYS A 54 10.63 -9.59 0.46
N THR A 55 10.60 -10.91 0.60
CA THR A 55 10.85 -11.79 -0.54
C THR A 55 9.70 -11.66 -1.54
N GLU A 56 9.97 -11.96 -2.81
CA GLU A 56 8.94 -11.93 -3.86
C GLU A 56 7.74 -12.84 -3.52
N ASP A 57 7.98 -13.94 -2.80
CA ASP A 57 6.91 -14.82 -2.35
C ASP A 57 6.05 -14.20 -1.24
N GLN A 58 6.66 -13.43 -0.33
CA GLN A 58 5.92 -12.70 0.71
C GLN A 58 5.05 -11.59 0.09
N SER A 59 5.60 -10.82 -0.85
CA SER A 59 4.83 -9.77 -1.53
C SER A 59 3.69 -10.35 -2.38
N ARG A 60 3.92 -11.51 -3.02
CA ARG A 60 2.89 -12.25 -3.76
C ARG A 60 1.79 -12.78 -2.84
N ALA A 61 2.14 -13.35 -1.69
CA ALA A 61 1.17 -13.83 -0.71
C ALA A 61 0.29 -12.68 -0.16
N GLU A 62 0.88 -11.53 0.13
CA GLU A 62 0.13 -10.32 0.51
C GLU A 62 -0.81 -9.83 -0.61
N ARG A 63 -0.34 -9.86 -1.87
CA ARG A 63 -1.17 -9.53 -3.03
C ARG A 63 -2.40 -10.44 -3.13
N ILE A 64 -2.20 -11.76 -3.00
CA ILE A 64 -3.30 -12.74 -3.01
C ILE A 64 -4.27 -12.49 -1.84
N ALA A 65 -3.76 -12.19 -0.63
CA ALA A 65 -4.58 -11.87 0.52
C ALA A 65 -5.46 -10.62 0.30
N ASN A 66 -4.90 -9.57 -0.30
CA ASN A 66 -5.63 -8.36 -0.65
C ASN A 66 -6.72 -8.62 -1.71
N LEU A 67 -6.42 -9.38 -2.76
CA LEU A 67 -7.40 -9.75 -3.78
C LEU A 67 -8.55 -10.58 -3.20
N ARG A 68 -8.27 -11.46 -2.22
CA ARG A 68 -9.30 -12.20 -1.49
C ARG A 68 -10.19 -11.27 -0.65
N LEU A 69 -9.62 -10.27 0.01
CA LEU A 69 -10.41 -9.25 0.72
C LEU A 69 -11.29 -8.44 -0.23
N GLU A 70 -10.80 -8.11 -1.42
CA GLU A 70 -11.60 -7.45 -2.44
C GLU A 70 -12.75 -8.33 -2.95
N LEU A 71 -12.51 -9.63 -3.13
CA LEU A 71 -13.56 -10.59 -3.47
C LEU A 71 -14.68 -10.58 -2.42
N LEU A 72 -14.33 -10.62 -1.13
CA LEU A 72 -15.30 -10.55 -0.03
C LEU A 72 -16.10 -9.23 -0.04
N ARG A 73 -15.47 -8.11 -0.39
CA ARG A 73 -16.18 -6.82 -0.52
C ARG A 73 -17.17 -6.82 -1.68
N ILE A 74 -16.81 -7.45 -2.79
CA ILE A 74 -17.68 -7.58 -3.96
C ILE A 74 -18.86 -8.52 -3.66
N ASP A 75 -18.60 -9.62 -2.97
CA ASP A 75 -19.63 -10.56 -2.55
C ASP A 75 -20.61 -9.93 -1.53
N ALA A 76 -20.15 -8.95 -0.75
CA ALA A 76 -20.97 -8.17 0.19
C ALA A 76 -21.78 -7.02 -0.46
N ARG A 77 -21.71 -6.83 -1.78
CA ARG A 77 -22.36 -5.71 -2.49
C ARG A 77 -23.89 -5.87 -2.48
N PRO A 78 -24.67 -4.78 -2.36
CA PRO A 78 -26.13 -4.85 -2.32
C PRO A 78 -26.73 -5.48 -3.59
N PHE A 79 -27.91 -6.07 -3.41
CA PHE A 79 -28.68 -6.76 -4.43
C PHE A 79 -28.98 -5.85 -5.65
N GLY A 80 -28.87 -6.42 -6.85
CA GLY A 80 -29.17 -5.73 -8.11
C GLY A 80 -27.96 -5.21 -8.89
N MET A 81 -26.74 -5.28 -8.33
CA MET A 81 -25.51 -5.03 -9.08
C MET A 81 -24.93 -6.33 -9.65
N SER A 82 -24.66 -6.35 -10.95
CA SER A 82 -23.92 -7.45 -11.59
C SER A 82 -22.46 -7.42 -11.13
N ILE A 83 -22.06 -8.42 -10.35
CA ILE A 83 -20.69 -8.60 -9.84
C ILE A 83 -19.92 -9.71 -10.55
N ALA A 84 -20.57 -10.46 -11.46
CA ALA A 84 -20.00 -11.67 -12.05
C ALA A 84 -18.68 -11.42 -12.82
N ARG A 85 -18.60 -10.32 -13.57
CA ARG A 85 -17.40 -9.94 -14.30
C ARG A 85 -16.24 -9.58 -13.36
N ASP A 86 -16.52 -8.73 -12.37
CA ASP A 86 -15.51 -8.29 -11.41
C ASP A 86 -14.98 -9.48 -10.58
N ARG A 87 -15.87 -10.38 -10.19
CA ARG A 87 -15.54 -11.63 -9.49
C ARG A 87 -14.66 -12.55 -10.35
N ALA A 88 -15.01 -12.75 -11.62
CA ALA A 88 -14.24 -13.58 -12.54
C ALA A 88 -12.82 -13.01 -12.74
N MET A 89 -12.70 -11.70 -12.92
CA MET A 89 -11.42 -11.00 -13.07
C MET A 89 -10.53 -11.17 -11.84
N LEU A 90 -11.07 -10.98 -10.63
CA LEU A 90 -10.30 -11.17 -9.39
C LEU A 90 -9.87 -12.63 -9.17
N MET A 91 -10.74 -13.59 -9.52
CA MET A 91 -10.41 -15.01 -9.42
C MET A 91 -9.31 -15.43 -10.40
N GLU A 92 -9.34 -14.91 -11.63
CA GLU A 92 -8.32 -15.14 -12.65
C GLU A 92 -6.95 -14.60 -12.21
N GLU A 93 -6.92 -13.38 -11.66
CA GLU A 93 -5.69 -12.77 -11.14
C GLU A 93 -5.12 -13.56 -9.95
N ILE A 94 -5.96 -14.01 -9.02
CA ILE A 94 -5.54 -14.89 -7.91
C ILE A 94 -4.95 -16.20 -8.45
N HIS A 95 -5.57 -16.79 -9.48
CA HIS A 95 -5.10 -18.03 -10.08
C HIS A 95 -3.72 -17.85 -10.73
N HIS A 96 -3.55 -16.78 -11.53
CA HIS A 96 -2.29 -16.45 -12.17
C HIS A 96 -1.16 -16.26 -11.14
N LEU A 97 -1.39 -15.48 -10.09
CA LEU A 97 -0.40 -15.29 -9.02
C LEU A 97 -0.10 -16.59 -8.26
N SER A 98 -1.08 -17.48 -8.11
CA SER A 98 -0.88 -18.76 -7.42
C SER A 98 -0.05 -19.75 -8.26
N THR A 99 -0.24 -19.79 -9.59
CA THR A 99 0.48 -20.71 -10.47
C THR A 99 1.92 -20.26 -10.72
N THR A 100 2.20 -18.96 -10.81
CA THR A 100 3.57 -18.43 -10.89
C THR A 100 4.42 -18.86 -9.68
N SER A 101 3.81 -19.04 -8.51
CA SER A 101 4.50 -19.49 -7.29
C SER A 101 5.04 -20.92 -7.39
N LEU A 102 4.33 -21.82 -8.08
CA LEU A 102 4.76 -23.22 -8.23
C LEU A 102 5.94 -23.35 -9.20
N VAL A 103 5.97 -22.52 -10.24
CA VAL A 103 7.06 -22.50 -11.24
C VAL A 103 8.35 -21.96 -10.63
N SER A 104 8.28 -20.89 -9.82
CA SER A 104 9.45 -20.30 -9.17
C SER A 104 10.11 -21.26 -8.16
N VAL A 105 9.32 -22.00 -7.39
CA VAL A 105 9.83 -23.01 -6.44
C VAL A 105 10.47 -24.19 -7.16
N ALA A 106 9.87 -24.65 -8.27
CA ALA A 106 10.43 -25.73 -9.07
C ALA A 106 11.77 -25.37 -9.72
N GLN A 107 11.98 -24.11 -10.12
CA GLN A 107 13.24 -23.62 -10.68
C GLN A 107 14.36 -23.43 -9.64
N MET A 108 14.04 -23.18 -8.38
CA MET A 108 15.06 -23.06 -7.31
C MET A 108 15.50 -24.42 -6.74
N ALA A 109 14.78 -25.50 -7.03
CA ALA A 109 15.05 -26.85 -6.52
C ALA A 109 15.79 -27.76 -7.52
N ALA A 110 16.12 -27.26 -8.72
CA ALA A 110 16.85 -27.96 -9.78
C ALA A 110 18.29 -27.43 -9.89
#